data_AF-A0AAD7VFD0-F1
#
_entry.id   AF-A0AAD7VFD0-F1
#
_cell.length_a   1.000
_cell.length_b   1.000
_cell.length_c   1.000
_cell.angle_alpha   90.00
_cell.angle_beta   90.00
_cell.angle_gamma   90.00
#
_symmetry.space_group_name_H-M   'P 1'
#
loop_
_entity.id
_entity.type
_entity.pdbx_description
1 polymer ?
#
loop_
_entity_poly.entity_id
_entity_poly.type
_entity_poly.pdbx_seq_one_letter_code
_entity_poly.pdbx_strand_id
1 'polypeptide(L)'
;MMKLSRLLPSRHQLSEMLLYGKPDVKDILWRLHGCTSHANIYTATNNYAAKGHTGDRIFAPYTVYKGKAALSLTPVLPTFTKLDSGSVVLDRRGVVMMRFWPSIGERKYDWEKRQLFALSATEVGSLISLGPRDSCEFFHDPSMLSSNAGQVRKSLSIKSHQDGSGYFVSLNVVNNISKTKEYFTVPVTTAEFAVMKTACNFALPHIMGWDKLTREMPGAMPGRLSKVDTQVLDSEWDK
;
A
#
# COMPACT_ATOMS: atom_id res chain seq x y z
N MET A 1 69.92 -33.57 -2.20
CA MET A 1 69.64 -33.07 -3.58
C MET A 1 68.66 -31.89 -3.48
N MET A 2 68.65 -31.00 -4.49
CA MET A 2 67.87 -29.74 -4.57
C MET A 2 66.35 -29.98 -4.74
N LYS A 3 65.40 -29.03 -4.56
CA LYS A 3 65.35 -27.73 -3.82
C LYS A 3 63.89 -27.31 -3.57
N LEU A 4 63.72 -26.30 -2.73
CA LEU A 4 62.49 -25.63 -2.28
C LEU A 4 61.56 -24.99 -3.34
N SER A 5 60.25 -25.23 -3.17
CA SER A 5 59.16 -24.26 -2.84
C SER A 5 58.73 -23.07 -3.74
N ARG A 6 57.40 -22.82 -3.68
CA ARG A 6 56.67 -21.54 -3.40
C ARG A 6 55.98 -20.72 -4.54
N LEU A 7 54.75 -20.31 -4.18
CA LEU A 7 53.98 -19.08 -4.50
C LEU A 7 53.16 -18.95 -5.80
N LEU A 8 51.90 -18.50 -5.60
CA LEU A 8 51.05 -17.78 -6.56
C LEU A 8 51.39 -16.28 -6.52
N PRO A 9 51.05 -15.51 -7.58
CA PRO A 9 50.02 -14.46 -7.37
C PRO A 9 49.08 -14.24 -8.58
N SER A 10 48.05 -13.40 -8.39
CA SER A 10 47.15 -12.90 -9.45
C SER A 10 47.61 -11.56 -10.04
N ARG A 11 47.18 -11.22 -11.27
CA ARG A 11 46.75 -9.86 -11.64
C ARG A 11 46.16 -9.70 -13.06
N HIS A 12 45.40 -8.63 -13.19
CA HIS A 12 44.71 -8.06 -14.35
C HIS A 12 45.54 -7.86 -15.64
N GLN A 13 44.83 -8.06 -16.77
CA GLN A 13 44.76 -7.17 -17.95
C GLN A 13 43.26 -7.15 -18.34
N LEU A 14 42.59 -6.08 -18.82
CA LEU A 14 42.93 -4.70 -19.17
C LEU A 14 43.93 -4.47 -20.32
N SER A 15 43.41 -3.91 -21.42
CA SER A 15 44.13 -3.19 -22.47
C SER A 15 43.31 -1.94 -22.87
N GLU A 16 43.81 -0.75 -22.54
CA GLU A 16 43.35 0.50 -23.16
C GLU A 16 44.09 0.75 -24.49
N MET A 17 43.44 1.49 -25.39
CA MET A 17 43.94 2.35 -26.49
C MET A 17 42.87 2.35 -27.61
N LEU A 18 42.45 3.46 -28.20
CA LEU A 18 42.90 4.86 -28.11
C LEU A 18 41.69 5.80 -28.33
N LEU A 19 41.65 6.94 -27.63
CA LEU A 19 40.72 8.03 -27.92
C LEU A 19 41.31 8.95 -28.98
N TYR A 20 40.57 9.27 -30.05
CA TYR A 20 40.61 10.60 -30.68
C TYR A 20 39.38 10.86 -31.57
N GLY A 21 38.52 11.78 -31.15
CA GLY A 21 37.31 12.19 -31.87
C GLY A 21 36.44 13.08 -30.98
N LYS A 22 36.16 14.32 -31.41
CA LYS A 22 35.46 15.33 -30.59
C LYS A 22 33.99 14.96 -30.35
N PRO A 23 33.39 15.35 -29.20
CA PRO A 23 31.98 15.08 -28.92
C PRO A 23 31.09 16.04 -29.72
N ASP A 24 30.10 15.49 -30.45
CA ASP A 24 28.95 16.27 -30.94
C ASP A 24 27.81 16.18 -29.91
N VAL A 25 27.17 17.33 -29.64
CA VAL A 25 26.33 17.55 -28.45
C VAL A 25 24.84 17.29 -28.76
N LYS A 26 24.53 16.43 -29.75
CA LYS A 26 23.15 16.22 -30.24
C LYS A 26 22.56 14.81 -30.07
N ASP A 27 23.36 13.76 -29.89
CA ASP A 27 22.87 12.37 -29.96
C ASP A 27 22.51 11.68 -28.62
N ILE A 28 22.50 12.41 -27.50
CA ILE A 28 22.11 11.85 -26.18
C ILE A 28 20.58 11.95 -25.93
N LEU A 29 19.81 12.63 -26.79
CA LEU A 29 18.44 13.07 -26.50
C LEU A 29 17.29 12.22 -27.08
N TRP A 30 17.53 11.02 -27.62
CA TRP A 30 16.49 10.21 -28.29
C TRP A 30 16.32 8.75 -27.79
N ARG A 31 16.93 8.36 -26.67
CA ARG A 31 16.79 6.99 -26.10
C ARG A 31 15.84 6.85 -24.91
N LEU A 32 14.95 7.83 -24.70
CA LEU A 32 13.85 7.78 -23.73
C LEU A 32 12.48 7.92 -24.42
N HIS A 33 12.18 7.01 -25.35
CA HIS A 33 10.79 6.78 -25.73
C HIS A 33 10.08 6.01 -24.63
N GLY A 34 9.37 6.76 -23.79
CA GLY A 34 8.55 6.20 -22.74
C GLY A 34 7.50 5.25 -23.33
N CYS A 35 7.47 4.02 -22.82
CA CYS A 35 6.33 3.14 -23.03
C CYS A 35 5.17 3.70 -22.21
N THR A 36 4.40 4.62 -22.79
CA THR A 36 3.12 5.09 -22.26
C THR A 36 2.09 3.99 -22.40
N SER A 37 2.18 2.98 -21.54
CA SER A 37 1.10 2.03 -21.35
C SER A 37 -0.12 2.78 -20.80
N HIS A 38 -1.01 3.19 -21.70
CA HIS A 38 -2.39 3.56 -21.37
C HIS A 38 -3.16 2.32 -20.90
N ALA A 39 -2.76 1.81 -19.73
CA ALA A 39 -3.58 0.92 -18.93
C ALA A 39 -4.76 1.76 -18.43
N ASN A 40 -5.84 1.77 -19.20
CA ASN A 40 -7.14 2.25 -18.72
C ASN A 40 -7.58 1.30 -17.61
N ILE A 41 -7.22 1.62 -16.36
CA ILE A 41 -7.61 0.83 -15.19
C ILE A 41 -9.09 1.12 -14.93
N TYR A 42 -9.96 0.32 -15.55
CA TYR A 42 -11.39 0.30 -15.25
C TYR A 42 -11.63 -0.30 -13.87
N THR A 43 -11.33 0.45 -12.80
CA THR A 43 -11.83 0.13 -11.47
C THR A 43 -13.35 0.17 -11.51
N ALA A 44 -13.99 -0.88 -10.99
CA ALA A 44 -15.42 -1.10 -11.08
C ALA A 44 -16.26 0.16 -10.82
N THR A 45 -17.17 0.43 -11.75
CA THR A 45 -18.06 1.59 -11.76
C THR A 45 -19.00 1.59 -10.56
N ASN A 46 -18.61 2.29 -9.50
CA ASN A 46 -19.55 2.64 -8.43
C ASN A 46 -20.38 3.86 -8.89
N ASN A 47 -21.32 3.59 -9.80
CA ASN A 47 -22.22 4.60 -10.37
C ASN A 47 -23.21 5.07 -9.29
N TYR A 48 -23.12 6.35 -8.91
CA TYR A 48 -24.14 6.97 -8.07
C TYR A 48 -25.40 7.26 -8.91
N ALA A 49 -26.23 6.23 -9.10
CA ALA A 49 -27.52 6.37 -9.77
C ALA A 49 -28.52 7.12 -8.88
N ALA A 50 -29.06 8.22 -9.39
CA ALA A 50 -30.35 8.70 -8.92
C ALA A 50 -31.41 7.62 -9.19
N LYS A 51 -32.25 7.31 -8.19
CA LYS A 51 -33.15 6.15 -8.11
C LYS A 51 -32.46 4.77 -8.00
N GLY A 52 -32.38 4.27 -6.77
CA GLY A 52 -32.90 2.94 -6.45
C GLY A 52 -32.13 1.70 -6.90
N HIS A 53 -30.91 1.81 -7.42
CA HIS A 53 -29.99 0.68 -7.55
C HIS A 53 -28.73 0.93 -6.73
N THR A 54 -28.52 0.10 -5.71
CA THR A 54 -27.24 0.01 -5.02
C THR A 54 -26.22 -0.52 -6.01
N GLY A 55 -25.21 0.27 -6.38
CA GLY A 55 -24.13 -0.20 -7.24
C GLY A 55 -23.49 -1.46 -6.66
N ASP A 56 -23.24 -2.46 -7.51
CA ASP A 56 -22.83 -3.79 -7.08
C ASP A 56 -21.57 -3.73 -6.21
N ARG A 57 -21.72 -4.16 -4.96
CA ARG A 57 -20.63 -4.12 -3.98
C ARG A 57 -19.71 -5.31 -4.17
N ILE A 58 -18.68 -5.13 -5.00
CA ILE A 58 -17.65 -6.14 -5.24
C ILE A 58 -16.74 -6.28 -4.01
N PHE A 59 -16.49 -7.53 -3.61
CA PHE A 59 -15.55 -7.89 -2.54
C PHE A 59 -14.40 -8.72 -3.12
N ALA A 60 -13.20 -8.14 -3.19
CA ALA A 60 -12.00 -8.78 -3.74
C ALA A 60 -10.81 -8.72 -2.76
N PRO A 61 -10.80 -9.55 -1.70
CA PRO A 61 -9.69 -9.61 -0.75
C PRO A 61 -8.51 -10.41 -1.31
N TYR A 62 -7.29 -9.86 -1.27
CA TYR A 62 -6.07 -10.65 -1.43
C TYR A 62 -5.80 -11.42 -0.13
N THR A 63 -5.55 -12.73 -0.20
CA THR A 63 -5.45 -13.59 0.99
C THR A 63 -4.28 -14.56 0.91
N VAL A 64 -3.51 -14.64 2.00
CA VAL A 64 -2.35 -15.51 2.18
C VAL A 64 -2.69 -16.57 3.25
N TYR A 65 -2.63 -17.84 2.87
CA TYR A 65 -2.97 -18.97 3.74
C TYR A 65 -1.71 -19.72 4.21
N LYS A 66 -1.51 -19.86 5.53
CA LYS A 66 -0.35 -20.56 6.14
C LYS A 66 -0.80 -21.47 7.29
N GLY A 67 0.08 -22.37 7.74
CA GLY A 67 -0.30 -23.48 8.63
C GLY A 67 -0.90 -23.09 9.99
N LYS A 68 -0.47 -21.97 10.60
CA LYS A 68 -0.94 -21.52 11.92
C LYS A 68 -2.01 -20.43 11.88
N ALA A 69 -1.98 -19.58 10.87
CA ALA A 69 -2.88 -18.45 10.70
C ALA A 69 -2.90 -18.05 9.21
N ALA A 70 -3.89 -17.26 8.84
CA ALA A 70 -3.98 -16.68 7.51
C ALA A 70 -4.36 -15.20 7.59
N LEU A 71 -3.97 -14.46 6.55
CA LEU A 71 -4.01 -13.01 6.47
C LEU A 71 -4.74 -12.60 5.19
N SER A 72 -5.71 -11.69 5.29
CA SER A 72 -6.27 -10.99 4.14
C SER A 72 -6.04 -9.49 4.18
N LEU A 73 -6.00 -8.89 3.00
CA LEU A 73 -5.81 -7.49 2.72
C LEU A 73 -7.01 -7.01 1.87
N THR A 74 -7.67 -5.92 2.26
CA THR A 74 -8.80 -5.36 1.48
C THR A 74 -8.86 -3.84 1.60
N PRO A 75 -8.90 -3.09 0.49
CA PRO A 75 -9.16 -1.66 0.56
C PRO A 75 -10.57 -1.37 1.09
N VAL A 76 -10.69 -0.37 1.94
CA VAL A 76 -11.95 0.19 2.44
C VAL A 76 -11.98 1.65 2.02
N LEU A 77 -12.82 1.96 1.04
CA LEU A 77 -12.88 3.30 0.44
C LEU A 77 -13.31 4.38 1.45
N PRO A 78 -12.93 5.64 1.21
CA PRO A 78 -13.41 6.78 1.98
C PRO A 78 -14.93 6.99 1.84
N THR A 79 -15.53 7.61 2.85
CA THR A 79 -16.88 8.20 2.75
C THR A 79 -16.78 9.70 2.46
N PHE A 80 -17.85 10.23 1.89
CA PHE A 80 -17.93 11.64 1.51
C PHE A 80 -19.31 12.17 1.87
N THR A 81 -19.35 13.42 2.33
CA THR A 81 -20.58 14.15 2.66
C THR A 81 -20.79 15.25 1.63
N LYS A 82 -22.06 15.46 1.23
CA LYS A 82 -22.43 16.56 0.35
C LYS A 82 -22.65 17.81 1.20
N LEU A 83 -22.08 18.93 0.78
CA LEU A 83 -22.37 20.25 1.34
C LEU A 83 -23.59 20.87 0.66
N ASP A 84 -24.19 21.85 1.31
CA ASP A 84 -25.34 22.61 0.78
C ASP A 84 -25.00 23.38 -0.52
N SER A 85 -23.72 23.67 -0.75
CA SER A 85 -23.20 24.23 -2.00
C SER A 85 -23.25 23.26 -3.20
N GLY A 86 -23.58 21.98 -2.96
CA GLY A 86 -23.49 20.90 -3.94
C GLY A 86 -22.11 20.23 -4.01
N SER A 87 -21.08 20.83 -3.40
CA SER A 87 -19.72 20.27 -3.32
C SER A 87 -19.67 18.98 -2.49
N VAL A 88 -18.70 18.11 -2.77
CA VAL A 88 -18.52 16.83 -2.07
C VAL A 88 -17.21 16.86 -1.28
N VAL A 89 -17.28 16.70 0.04
CA VAL A 89 -16.10 16.75 0.92
C VAL A 89 -15.83 15.37 1.53
N LEU A 90 -14.55 15.06 1.74
CA LEU A 90 -14.08 13.84 2.40
C LEU A 90 -14.53 13.82 3.87
N ASP A 91 -15.29 12.79 4.24
CA ASP A 91 -15.89 12.64 5.58
C ASP A 91 -15.05 11.69 6.45
N ARG A 92 -14.89 10.43 6.01
CA ARG A 92 -13.97 9.47 6.63
C ARG A 92 -12.93 9.04 5.60
N ARG A 93 -11.65 9.13 6.00
CA ARG A 93 -10.52 8.58 5.21
C ARG A 93 -10.69 7.08 4.97
N GLY A 94 -10.26 6.61 3.80
CA GLY A 94 -10.14 5.19 3.51
C GLY A 94 -8.97 4.55 4.26
N VAL A 95 -8.98 3.23 4.32
CA VAL A 95 -7.93 2.40 4.97
C VAL A 95 -7.72 1.12 4.18
N VAL A 96 -6.57 0.48 4.31
CA VAL A 96 -6.39 -0.92 3.92
C VAL A 96 -6.64 -1.80 5.15
N MET A 97 -7.73 -2.57 5.14
CA MET A 97 -8.10 -3.46 6.24
C MET A 97 -7.33 -4.77 6.13
N MET A 98 -6.50 -5.06 7.13
CA MET A 98 -5.89 -6.37 7.37
C MET A 98 -6.78 -7.19 8.28
N ARG A 99 -6.95 -8.48 7.96
CA ARG A 99 -7.66 -9.44 8.82
C ARG A 99 -6.83 -10.68 9.02
N PHE A 100 -6.71 -11.10 10.27
CA PHE A 100 -6.01 -12.31 10.68
C PHE A 100 -7.02 -13.29 11.24
N TRP A 101 -6.83 -14.58 11.00
CA TRP A 101 -7.64 -15.63 11.62
C TRP A 101 -6.80 -16.88 11.91
N PRO A 102 -7.07 -17.61 13.00
CA PRO A 102 -6.25 -18.74 13.41
C PRO A 102 -6.63 -19.99 12.61
N SER A 103 -5.66 -20.88 12.42
CA SER A 103 -5.87 -22.22 11.89
C SER A 103 -6.59 -23.09 12.93
N ILE A 104 -7.56 -23.90 12.48
CA ILE A 104 -8.28 -24.90 13.28
C ILE A 104 -8.13 -26.32 12.70
N GLY A 105 -7.20 -26.50 11.76
CA GLY A 105 -6.93 -27.77 11.10
C GLY A 105 -6.26 -27.55 9.75
N GLU A 106 -5.92 -28.64 9.07
CA GLU A 106 -5.30 -28.53 7.74
C GLU A 106 -6.23 -27.76 6.78
N ARG A 107 -5.72 -26.63 6.26
CA ARG A 107 -6.44 -25.73 5.34
C ARG A 107 -7.80 -25.21 5.87
N LYS A 108 -8.02 -25.24 7.18
CA LYS A 108 -9.25 -24.75 7.85
C LYS A 108 -8.93 -23.63 8.83
N TYR A 109 -9.76 -22.60 8.85
CA TYR A 109 -9.53 -21.39 9.63
C TYR A 109 -10.82 -20.91 10.32
N ASP A 110 -10.68 -20.37 11.53
CA ASP A 110 -11.80 -19.86 12.33
C ASP A 110 -12.09 -18.39 11.98
N TRP A 111 -13.13 -18.16 11.20
CA TRP A 111 -13.56 -16.82 10.83
C TRP A 111 -14.11 -16.02 12.02
N GLU A 112 -14.68 -16.66 13.05
CA GLU A 112 -15.25 -15.93 14.19
C GLU A 112 -14.18 -15.41 15.15
N LYS A 113 -13.06 -16.12 15.27
CA LYS A 113 -11.86 -15.64 15.99
C LYS A 113 -10.95 -14.74 15.16
N ARG A 114 -11.50 -14.02 14.17
CA ARG A 114 -10.72 -13.08 13.35
C ARG A 114 -10.37 -11.81 14.11
N GLN A 115 -9.15 -11.32 13.95
CA GLN A 115 -8.73 -9.99 14.39
C GLN A 115 -8.53 -9.04 13.21
N LEU A 116 -8.91 -7.78 13.44
CA LEU A 116 -8.85 -6.69 12.47
C LEU A 116 -7.75 -5.68 12.84
N PHE A 117 -7.02 -5.20 11.84
CA PHE A 117 -6.08 -4.08 11.94
C PHE A 117 -6.24 -3.20 10.69
N ALA A 118 -6.43 -1.90 10.84
CA ALA A 118 -6.63 -0.99 9.72
C ALA A 118 -5.34 -0.21 9.44
N LEU A 119 -4.82 -0.25 8.22
CA LEU A 119 -3.72 0.63 7.82
C LEU A 119 -4.27 1.92 7.24
N SER A 120 -3.93 3.05 7.86
CA SER A 120 -4.10 4.38 7.27
C SER A 120 -3.22 4.57 6.04
N ALA A 121 -3.47 5.61 5.23
CA ALA A 121 -2.65 5.93 4.06
C ALA A 121 -1.15 6.09 4.40
N THR A 122 -0.82 6.63 5.58
CA THR A 122 0.57 6.77 6.05
C THR A 122 1.21 5.42 6.37
N GLU A 123 0.50 4.52 7.04
CA GLU A 123 0.99 3.17 7.38
C GLU A 123 1.09 2.27 6.15
N VAL A 124 0.19 2.45 5.18
CA VAL A 124 0.33 1.89 3.83
C VAL A 124 1.62 2.40 3.16
N GLY A 125 1.92 3.69 3.30
CA GLY A 125 3.19 4.30 2.87
C GLY A 125 4.43 3.60 3.46
N SER A 126 4.42 3.34 4.77
CA SER A 126 5.49 2.57 5.45
C SER A 126 5.59 1.12 5.00
N LEU A 127 4.48 0.47 4.66
CA LEU A 127 4.48 -0.91 4.13
C LEU A 127 5.06 -0.98 2.71
N ILE A 128 4.69 -0.04 1.82
CA ILE A 128 5.21 -0.05 0.44
C ILE A 128 6.69 0.33 0.37
N SER A 129 7.18 1.21 1.25
CA SER A 129 8.59 1.64 1.28
C SER A 129 9.54 0.62 1.92
N LEU A 130 9.04 -0.31 2.73
CA LEU A 130 9.82 -1.26 3.53
C LEU A 130 10.87 -2.06 2.71
N GLY A 131 12.15 -1.82 2.94
CA GLY A 131 13.24 -2.47 2.21
C GLY A 131 13.45 -3.95 2.57
N PRO A 132 14.34 -4.67 1.85
CA PRO A 132 14.55 -6.11 2.02
C PRO A 132 15.07 -6.57 3.39
N ARG A 133 15.55 -5.65 4.22
CA ARG A 133 16.09 -5.89 5.58
C ARG A 133 15.39 -5.04 6.65
N ASP A 134 14.36 -4.29 6.25
CA ASP A 134 13.71 -3.33 7.12
C ASP A 134 12.57 -3.97 7.90
N SER A 135 12.09 -3.24 8.89
CA SER A 135 10.89 -3.58 9.64
C SER A 135 10.06 -2.34 9.93
N CYS A 136 8.73 -2.49 9.95
CA CYS A 136 7.83 -1.47 10.48
C CYS A 136 6.96 -2.06 11.60
N GLU A 137 6.60 -1.21 12.56
CA GLU A 137 5.69 -1.53 13.65
C GLU A 137 4.63 -0.43 13.80
N PHE A 138 3.39 -0.82 14.06
CA PHE A 138 2.23 0.06 14.17
C PHE A 138 1.45 -0.27 15.44
N PHE A 139 0.99 0.77 16.15
CA PHE A 139 0.33 0.62 17.46
C PHE A 139 -1.02 1.34 17.44
N HIS A 140 -2.09 0.59 17.65
CA HIS A 140 -3.47 1.08 17.62
C HIS A 140 -4.14 0.86 18.98
N ASP A 141 -4.81 1.88 19.48
CA ASP A 141 -5.79 1.79 20.56
C ASP A 141 -7.17 2.09 19.96
N PRO A 142 -8.02 1.07 19.70
CA PRO A 142 -9.35 1.26 19.14
C PRO A 142 -10.29 2.07 20.04
N SER A 143 -9.95 2.23 21.32
CA SER A 143 -10.72 2.94 22.34
C SER A 143 -10.09 4.29 22.69
N MET A 144 -9.10 4.77 21.94
CA MET A 144 -8.48 6.08 22.15
C MET A 144 -9.54 7.19 22.11
N LEU A 145 -9.40 8.21 22.96
CA LEU A 145 -10.37 9.30 23.17
C LEU A 145 -11.73 8.85 23.77
N SER A 146 -11.86 7.60 24.23
CA SER A 146 -13.00 7.12 25.02
C SER A 146 -12.61 6.82 26.48
N SER A 147 -13.59 6.55 27.33
CA SER A 147 -13.38 6.07 28.70
C SER A 147 -12.63 4.73 28.79
N ASN A 148 -12.58 3.95 27.69
CA ASN A 148 -11.88 2.67 27.60
C ASN A 148 -10.47 2.79 27.00
N ALA A 149 -9.93 4.00 26.86
CA ALA A 149 -8.58 4.22 26.35
C ALA A 149 -7.53 3.40 27.12
N GLY A 150 -6.56 2.86 26.39
CA GLY A 150 -5.47 2.02 26.89
C GLY A 150 -5.88 0.60 27.28
N GLN A 151 -7.17 0.24 27.27
CA GLN A 151 -7.67 -1.09 27.65
C GLN A 151 -7.58 -2.13 26.52
N VAL A 152 -7.64 -1.68 25.26
CA VAL A 152 -7.44 -2.54 24.08
C VAL A 152 -6.28 -1.99 23.29
N ARG A 153 -5.25 -2.83 23.08
CA ARG A 153 -4.03 -2.44 22.35
C ARG A 153 -3.75 -3.45 21.27
N LYS A 154 -3.51 -2.97 20.05
CA LYS A 154 -3.11 -3.78 18.91
C LYS A 154 -1.73 -3.34 18.44
N SER A 155 -0.79 -4.27 18.33
CA SER A 155 0.54 -4.03 17.77
C SER A 155 0.70 -4.92 16.55
N LEU A 156 0.87 -4.31 15.38
CA LEU A 156 1.19 -4.98 14.13
C LEU A 156 2.68 -4.77 13.83
N SER A 157 3.39 -5.82 13.45
CA SER A 157 4.79 -5.76 13.03
C SER A 157 4.98 -6.50 11.72
N ILE A 158 5.83 -5.96 10.85
CA ILE A 158 6.27 -6.59 9.60
C ILE A 158 7.79 -6.59 9.65
N LYS A 159 8.41 -7.78 9.64
CA LYS A 159 9.86 -7.96 9.78
C LYS A 159 10.39 -8.90 8.70
N SER A 160 11.42 -8.48 7.96
CA SER A 160 12.12 -9.36 7.02
C SER A 160 12.71 -10.59 7.72
N HIS A 161 12.70 -11.74 7.06
CA HIS A 161 13.47 -12.90 7.50
C HIS A 161 14.98 -12.61 7.36
N GLN A 162 15.80 -13.16 8.27
CA GLN A 162 17.25 -12.96 8.25
C GLN A 162 17.92 -13.52 6.97
N ASP A 163 17.31 -14.52 6.35
CA ASP A 163 17.75 -15.15 5.10
C ASP A 163 17.23 -14.46 3.82
N GLY A 164 16.39 -13.41 3.96
CA GLY A 164 15.76 -12.71 2.84
C GLY A 164 14.66 -13.50 2.10
N SER A 165 14.21 -14.65 2.62
CA SER A 165 13.21 -15.51 1.98
C SER A 165 11.77 -14.96 2.03
N GLY A 166 11.52 -13.96 2.87
CA GLY A 166 10.21 -13.36 3.07
C GLY A 166 10.15 -12.45 4.29
N TYR A 167 8.95 -12.33 4.85
CA TYR A 167 8.59 -11.45 5.95
C TYR A 167 7.64 -12.14 6.93
N PHE A 168 7.81 -11.91 8.23
CA PHE A 168 6.79 -12.23 9.22
C PHE A 168 5.87 -11.03 9.41
N VAL A 169 4.59 -11.20 9.08
CA VAL A 169 3.54 -10.27 9.47
C VAL A 169 2.91 -10.78 10.76
N SER A 170 3.08 -10.06 11.87
CA SER A 170 2.59 -10.49 13.19
C SER A 170 1.71 -9.44 13.86
N LEU A 171 0.52 -9.85 14.31
CA LEU A 171 -0.43 -9.04 15.05
C LEU A 171 -0.56 -9.57 16.48
N ASN A 172 -0.31 -8.70 17.46
CA ASN A 172 -0.56 -8.92 18.88
C ASN A 172 -1.77 -8.06 19.31
N VAL A 173 -2.78 -8.67 19.92
CA VAL A 173 -3.96 -8.00 20.48
C VAL A 173 -4.06 -8.29 21.97
N VAL A 174 -3.99 -7.25 22.78
CA VAL A 174 -4.21 -7.31 24.23
C VAL A 174 -5.50 -6.57 24.54
N ASN A 175 -6.48 -7.27 25.11
CA ASN A 175 -7.76 -6.71 25.54
C ASN A 175 -7.95 -6.98 27.04
N ASN A 176 -7.75 -5.94 27.85
CA ASN A 176 -7.86 -6.02 29.31
C ASN A 176 -9.32 -6.13 29.79
N ILE A 177 -10.29 -5.63 29.01
CA ILE A 177 -11.72 -5.69 29.34
C ILE A 177 -12.21 -7.14 29.31
N SER A 178 -11.92 -7.84 28.21
CA SER A 178 -12.26 -9.26 28.03
C SER A 178 -11.21 -10.22 28.61
N LYS A 179 -10.11 -9.68 29.15
CA LYS A 179 -8.93 -10.42 29.64
C LYS A 179 -8.31 -11.37 28.61
N THR A 180 -8.41 -11.05 27.31
CA THR A 180 -7.82 -11.86 26.23
C THR A 180 -6.47 -11.31 25.76
N LYS A 181 -5.61 -12.24 25.34
CA LYS A 181 -4.36 -11.96 24.64
C LYS A 181 -4.29 -12.89 23.45
N GLU A 182 -4.23 -12.33 22.25
CA GLU A 182 -4.26 -13.06 20.99
C GLU A 182 -3.05 -12.66 20.15
N TYR A 183 -2.42 -13.67 19.54
CA TYR A 183 -1.21 -13.47 18.77
C TYR A 183 -1.27 -14.27 17.47
N PHE A 184 -1.07 -13.58 16.35
CA PHE A 184 -1.10 -14.15 15.01
C PHE A 184 0.23 -13.86 14.33
N THR A 185 0.82 -14.87 13.70
CA THR A 185 2.02 -14.71 12.85
C THR A 185 1.78 -15.43 11.54
N VAL A 186 1.90 -14.70 10.43
CA VAL A 186 1.79 -15.23 9.08
C VAL A 186 3.13 -15.01 8.36
N PRO A 187 3.89 -16.07 8.02
CA PRO A 187 5.03 -15.95 7.13
C PRO A 187 4.56 -15.67 5.71
N VAL A 188 5.05 -14.59 5.11
CA VAL A 188 4.74 -14.12 3.77
C VAL A 188 6.02 -14.18 2.94
N THR A 189 6.00 -14.95 1.84
CA THR A 189 7.15 -15.04 0.93
C THR A 189 7.42 -13.70 0.23
N THR A 190 8.62 -13.50 -0.29
CA THR A 190 8.96 -12.31 -1.09
C THR A 190 7.99 -12.07 -2.25
N ALA A 191 7.49 -13.13 -2.90
CA ALA A 191 6.49 -13.02 -3.96
C ALA A 191 5.11 -12.57 -3.45
N GLU A 192 4.61 -13.16 -2.36
CA GLU A 192 3.35 -12.74 -1.74
C GLU A 192 3.43 -11.29 -1.22
N PHE A 193 4.58 -10.89 -0.66
CA PHE A 193 4.78 -9.52 -0.19
C PHE A 193 4.90 -8.52 -1.33
N ALA A 194 5.48 -8.90 -2.48
CA ALA A 194 5.46 -8.07 -3.69
C ALA A 194 4.02 -7.82 -4.18
N VAL A 195 3.14 -8.82 -4.15
CA VAL A 195 1.71 -8.64 -4.45
C VAL A 195 1.05 -7.70 -3.43
N MET A 196 1.32 -7.86 -2.12
CA MET A 196 0.81 -6.95 -1.10
C MET A 196 1.25 -5.50 -1.34
N LYS A 197 2.54 -5.26 -1.64
CA LYS A 197 3.06 -3.93 -1.96
C LYS A 197 2.38 -3.33 -3.18
N THR A 198 2.27 -4.09 -4.28
CA THR A 198 1.64 -3.61 -5.51
C THR A 198 0.16 -3.29 -5.29
N ALA A 199 -0.58 -4.15 -4.58
CA ALA A 199 -1.98 -3.91 -4.23
C ALA A 199 -2.15 -2.69 -3.31
N CYS A 200 -1.28 -2.50 -2.31
CA CYS A 200 -1.25 -1.33 -1.44
C CYS A 200 -0.95 -0.04 -2.20
N ASN A 201 0.07 -0.05 -3.06
CA ASN A 201 0.46 1.11 -3.87
C ASN A 201 -0.67 1.51 -4.82
N PHE A 202 -1.31 0.54 -5.47
CA PHE A 202 -2.48 0.77 -6.30
C PHE A 202 -3.68 1.30 -5.49
N ALA A 203 -3.96 0.73 -4.31
CA ALA A 203 -5.07 1.15 -3.47
C ALA A 203 -4.89 2.54 -2.83
N LEU A 204 -3.66 3.02 -2.66
CA LEU A 204 -3.33 4.27 -1.96
C LEU A 204 -4.13 5.51 -2.47
N PRO A 205 -4.12 5.87 -3.77
CA PRO A 205 -4.93 6.99 -4.28
C PRO A 205 -6.44 6.79 -4.08
N HIS A 206 -6.95 5.56 -4.14
CA HIS A 206 -8.37 5.26 -3.93
C HIS A 206 -8.78 5.39 -2.45
N ILE A 207 -7.93 4.99 -1.49
CA ILE A 207 -8.23 5.19 -0.07
C ILE A 207 -8.12 6.67 0.35
N MET A 208 -7.35 7.47 -0.41
CA MET A 208 -7.29 8.93 -0.29
C MET A 208 -8.43 9.66 -1.02
N GLY A 209 -9.18 8.97 -1.89
CA GLY A 209 -10.29 9.55 -2.66
C GLY A 209 -9.87 10.35 -3.90
N TRP A 210 -8.58 10.33 -4.26
CA TRP A 210 -8.03 11.04 -5.43
C TRP A 210 -8.52 10.45 -6.76
N ASP A 211 -9.01 9.22 -6.71
CA ASP A 211 -9.68 8.56 -7.82
C ASP A 211 -11.03 9.19 -8.19
N LYS A 212 -11.66 9.98 -7.28
CA LYS A 212 -12.82 10.81 -7.65
C LYS A 212 -12.39 12.08 -8.35
N LEU A 213 -11.42 12.80 -7.78
CA LEU A 213 -10.85 14.03 -8.36
C LEU A 213 -10.36 13.81 -9.80
N THR A 214 -9.66 12.71 -10.05
CA THR A 214 -9.15 12.36 -11.39
C THR A 214 -10.23 11.85 -12.34
N ARG A 215 -11.35 11.29 -11.84
CA ARG A 215 -12.49 10.87 -12.67
C ARG A 215 -13.44 12.01 -13.04
N GLU A 216 -13.40 13.14 -12.35
CA GLU A 216 -14.13 14.36 -12.72
C GLU A 216 -13.45 15.16 -13.85
N MET A 217 -12.29 14.70 -14.34
CA MET A 217 -11.55 15.28 -15.47
C MET A 217 -11.74 14.60 -16.87
N PRO A 218 -12.98 14.42 -17.40
CA PRO A 218 -13.19 14.18 -18.82
C PRO A 218 -13.95 15.34 -19.49
N GLY A 219 -13.22 16.37 -19.94
CA GLY A 219 -13.73 17.42 -20.82
C GLY A 219 -14.62 18.47 -20.14
N ALA A 220 -14.05 19.64 -19.88
CA ALA A 220 -14.82 20.83 -19.52
C ALA A 220 -15.72 21.25 -20.70
N MET A 221 -16.98 20.82 -20.68
CA MET A 221 -18.00 21.27 -21.62
C MET A 221 -18.27 22.77 -21.40
N PRO A 222 -18.14 23.64 -22.42
CA PRO A 222 -18.27 25.09 -22.27
C PRO A 222 -19.75 25.47 -22.13
N GLY A 223 -20.32 25.33 -20.92
CA GLY A 223 -21.78 25.30 -20.80
C GLY A 223 -22.43 25.66 -19.46
N ARG A 224 -21.69 26.03 -18.40
CA ARG A 224 -22.24 26.77 -17.24
C ARG A 224 -21.14 27.18 -16.25
N LEU A 225 -20.59 28.39 -16.42
CA LEU A 225 -19.99 29.11 -15.30
C LEU A 225 -21.11 29.64 -14.41
N SER A 226 -21.60 28.80 -13.48
CA SER A 226 -22.37 29.30 -12.36
C SER A 226 -21.46 30.16 -11.50
N LYS A 227 -21.76 31.46 -11.40
CA LYS A 227 -21.16 32.38 -10.42
C LYS A 227 -21.55 31.93 -9.01
N VAL A 228 -20.81 30.97 -8.48
CA VAL A 228 -20.84 30.50 -7.10
C VAL A 228 -19.38 30.43 -6.70
N ASP A 229 -19.04 30.92 -5.51
CA ASP A 229 -17.69 31.28 -5.09
C ASP A 229 -16.59 30.42 -5.70
N THR A 230 -15.67 31.10 -6.37
CA THR A 230 -14.29 30.66 -6.38
C THR A 230 -13.87 30.57 -4.92
N GLN A 231 -14.01 29.39 -4.30
CA GLN A 231 -13.09 29.02 -3.24
C GLN A 231 -11.72 29.15 -3.87
N VAL A 232 -11.07 30.27 -3.56
CA VAL A 232 -9.70 30.55 -3.97
C VAL A 232 -8.91 29.34 -3.54
N LEU A 233 -8.42 28.62 -4.53
CA LEU A 233 -7.64 27.42 -4.34
C LEU A 233 -6.26 27.97 -3.99
N ASP A 234 -6.06 28.30 -2.70
CA ASP A 234 -4.93 29.09 -2.16
C ASP A 234 -3.64 28.84 -2.95
N SER A 235 -3.43 29.67 -3.97
CA SER A 235 -2.33 29.50 -4.90
C SER A 235 -1.15 30.26 -4.35
N GLU A 236 0.05 29.71 -4.51
CA GLU A 236 1.30 30.42 -4.20
C GLU A 236 1.41 31.79 -4.93
N TRP A 237 0.63 31.94 -6.00
CA TRP A 237 0.59 33.09 -6.89
C TRP A 237 -0.57 34.07 -6.63
N ASP A 238 -1.46 33.78 -5.69
CA ASP A 238 -2.54 34.70 -5.30
C ASP A 238 -1.99 35.76 -4.33
N LYS A 239 -1.83 37.00 -4.84
CA LYS A 239 -1.40 38.20 -4.10
C LYS A 239 -2.21 39.42 -4.52
#